data_AF-A0AAN4WIV7-F1
#
_entry.id   AF-A0AAN4WIV7-F1
#
_cell.length_a   1.000
_cell.length_b   1.000
_cell.length_c   1.000
_cell.angle_alpha   90.00
_cell.angle_beta   90.00
_cell.angle_gamma   90.00
#
_symmetry.space_group_name_H-M   'P 1'
#
loop_
_entity.id
_entity.type
_entity.pdbx_description
1 polymer ?
#
loop_
_entity_poly.entity_id
_entity_poly.type
_entity_poly.pdbx_seq_one_letter_code
_entity_poly.pdbx_strand_id
1 'polypeptide(L)'
;MPPSDEEMIRHFTTHEVAFRKVYEIMAESSEGSFHYPPLSPEEVIILDSMEQSDTSHETNDEQDIPVYGLLKPERILLDSLLSEIGCGFILVDRREWGTADSVYVSLVMPYYSHGIVDAGTSKSFVYDPGLRSRRNIRITEHGDLNEIYRRTYNDTTLYKPIKGNWYIELDHSI
;
A
#
# COMPACT_ATOMS: atom_id res chain seq x y z
N MET A 1 -19.83 2.42 10.63
CA MET A 1 -18.91 3.27 11.41
C MET A 1 -17.52 2.71 11.23
N PRO A 2 -16.50 3.52 10.91
CA PRO A 2 -15.13 3.03 10.76
C PRO A 2 -14.62 2.38 12.05
N PRO A 3 -13.65 1.45 11.97
CA PRO A 3 -13.03 0.87 13.17
C PRO A 3 -12.37 1.95 14.03
N SER A 4 -12.33 1.74 15.34
CA SER A 4 -11.60 2.62 16.26
C SER A 4 -10.09 2.53 16.04
N ASP A 5 -9.37 3.55 16.47
CA ASP A 5 -7.90 3.54 16.39
C ASP A 5 -7.31 2.43 17.26
N GLU A 6 -7.92 2.13 18.41
CA GLU A 6 -7.47 1.06 19.31
C GLU A 6 -7.61 -0.32 18.65
N GLU A 7 -8.72 -0.57 17.93
CA GLU A 7 -8.92 -1.80 17.17
C GLU A 7 -7.86 -1.95 16.06
N MET A 8 -7.57 -0.87 15.32
CA MET A 8 -6.56 -0.89 14.27
C MET A 8 -5.14 -1.05 14.83
N ILE A 9 -4.79 -0.37 15.92
CA ILE A 9 -3.48 -0.53 16.60
C ILE A 9 -3.31 -1.96 17.11
N ARG A 10 -4.36 -2.53 17.71
CA ARG A 10 -4.34 -3.93 18.17
C ARG A 10 -4.16 -4.88 16.99
N HIS A 11 -4.89 -4.68 15.90
CA HIS A 11 -4.77 -5.48 14.68
C HIS A 11 -3.36 -5.42 14.08
N PHE A 12 -2.79 -4.21 13.98
CA PHE A 12 -1.42 -4.01 13.54
C PHE A 12 -0.42 -4.75 14.41
N THR A 13 -0.56 -4.64 15.74
CA THR A 13 0.35 -5.28 16.69
C THR A 13 0.30 -6.81 16.58
N THR A 14 -0.90 -7.39 16.39
CA THR A 14 -1.08 -8.83 16.19
C THR A 14 -0.41 -9.32 14.90
N HIS A 15 -0.46 -8.53 13.82
CA HIS A 15 0.05 -8.92 12.50
C HIS A 15 1.30 -8.14 12.08
N GLU A 16 2.08 -7.63 13.04
CA GLU A 16 3.21 -6.72 12.76
C GLU A 16 4.23 -7.35 11.80
N VAL A 17 4.45 -8.66 11.94
CA VAL A 17 5.36 -9.42 11.07
C VAL A 17 4.87 -9.41 9.62
N ALA A 18 3.56 -9.57 9.40
CA ALA A 18 2.98 -9.55 8.06
C ALA A 18 3.05 -8.15 7.42
N PHE A 19 2.69 -7.10 8.16
CA PHE A 19 2.85 -5.71 7.70
C PHE A 19 4.28 -5.39 7.30
N ARG A 20 5.26 -5.78 8.13
CA ARG A 20 6.68 -5.60 7.83
C ARG A 20 7.09 -6.39 6.58
N LYS A 21 6.60 -7.62 6.42
CA LYS A 21 6.97 -8.45 5.26
C LYS A 21 6.41 -7.89 3.95
N VAL A 22 5.20 -7.34 3.97
CA VAL A 22 4.65 -6.61 2.80
C VAL A 22 5.55 -5.43 2.45
N TYR A 23 5.98 -4.65 3.44
CA TYR A 23 6.91 -3.55 3.20
C TYR A 23 8.25 -4.01 2.60
N GLU A 24 8.85 -5.08 3.13
CA GLU A 24 10.11 -5.63 2.60
C GLU A 24 9.98 -6.01 1.13
N ILE A 25 8.91 -6.72 0.75
CA ILE A 25 8.67 -7.13 -0.66
C ILE A 25 8.57 -5.89 -1.57
N MET A 26 7.83 -4.86 -1.16
CA MET A 26 7.67 -3.64 -1.97
C MET A 26 8.94 -2.78 -2.02
N ALA A 27 9.74 -2.80 -0.96
CA ALA A 27 10.99 -2.05 -0.90
C ALA A 27 12.13 -2.74 -1.68
N GLU A 28 12.13 -4.07 -1.76
CA GLU A 28 13.22 -4.82 -2.38
C GLU A 28 12.94 -5.22 -3.82
N SER A 29 11.72 -5.66 -4.12
CA SER A 29 11.41 -6.37 -5.37
C SER A 29 10.53 -5.59 -6.35
N SER A 30 9.78 -4.59 -5.88
CA SER A 30 8.86 -3.89 -6.76
C SER A 30 9.47 -2.70 -7.50
N GLU A 31 8.90 -2.34 -8.64
CA GLU A 31 9.34 -1.22 -9.48
C GLU A 31 8.17 -0.28 -9.79
N GLY A 32 8.44 1.03 -9.75
CA GLY A 32 7.44 2.07 -10.02
C GLY A 32 6.32 2.18 -8.98
N SER A 33 5.38 3.09 -9.22
CA SER A 33 4.19 3.29 -8.39
C SER A 33 2.99 2.58 -9.04
N PHE A 34 2.27 1.77 -8.27
CA PHE A 34 1.22 0.88 -8.79
C PHE A 34 0.20 0.51 -7.71
N HIS A 35 -0.89 -0.15 -8.13
CA HIS A 35 -1.86 -0.81 -7.26
C HIS A 35 -1.66 -2.33 -7.34
N TYR A 36 -1.71 -3.02 -6.19
CA TYR A 36 -1.69 -4.48 -6.13
C TYR A 36 -2.90 -5.02 -5.34
N PRO A 37 -3.60 -6.07 -5.82
CA PRO A 37 -3.40 -6.74 -7.11
C PRO A 37 -3.67 -5.83 -8.32
N PRO A 38 -3.14 -6.12 -9.53
CA PRO A 38 -3.39 -5.31 -10.73
C PRO A 38 -4.88 -5.14 -11.00
N LEU A 39 -5.31 -3.94 -11.42
CA LEU A 39 -6.73 -3.63 -11.63
C LEU A 39 -7.29 -4.26 -12.92
N SER A 40 -6.42 -4.45 -13.92
CA SER A 40 -6.75 -5.20 -15.13
C SER A 40 -5.57 -6.08 -15.56
N PRO A 41 -5.84 -7.13 -16.37
CA PRO A 41 -4.78 -7.92 -17.00
C PRO A 41 -3.87 -7.09 -17.92
N GLU A 42 -4.32 -5.93 -18.41
CA GLU A 42 -3.55 -5.07 -19.33
C GLU A 42 -2.52 -4.17 -18.62
N GLU A 43 -2.63 -3.99 -17.29
CA GLU A 43 -1.64 -3.29 -16.47
C GLU A 43 -0.32 -4.08 -16.36
N VAL A 44 -0.33 -5.36 -16.77
CA VAL A 44 0.85 -6.19 -17.03
C VAL A 44 1.41 -5.84 -18.40
N ILE A 45 1.97 -4.63 -18.55
CA ILE A 45 2.64 -4.26 -19.80
C ILE A 45 3.92 -5.09 -19.90
N ILE A 46 3.92 -6.05 -20.82
CA ILE A 46 5.09 -6.81 -21.25
C ILE A 46 6.13 -5.77 -21.72
N LEU A 47 7.24 -5.65 -20.99
CA LEU A 47 8.44 -5.00 -21.52
C LEU A 47 8.99 -5.92 -22.62
N ASP A 48 8.47 -5.77 -23.84
CA ASP A 48 9.03 -6.36 -25.04
C ASP A 48 10.49 -5.90 -25.13
N SER A 49 11.40 -6.80 -24.76
CA SER A 49 12.83 -6.62 -25.02
C SER A 49 13.01 -6.57 -26.52
N MET A 50 13.35 -5.38 -27.03
CA MET A 50 13.75 -5.18 -28.41
C MET A 50 14.94 -6.09 -28.76
N GLU A 51 14.70 -6.94 -29.77
CA GLU A 51 15.64 -7.62 -30.65
C GLU A 51 16.52 -8.76 -30.06
N GLN A 52 16.22 -10.03 -30.44
CA GLN A 52 17.01 -10.79 -31.42
C GLN A 52 16.51 -12.23 -31.66
N SER A 53 16.15 -12.47 -32.92
CA SER A 53 16.33 -13.67 -33.76
C SER A 53 15.94 -15.08 -33.26
N ASP A 54 15.01 -15.67 -34.03
CA ASP A 54 14.94 -17.07 -34.48
C ASP A 54 15.89 -18.08 -33.83
N THR A 55 15.34 -18.99 -33.01
CA THR A 55 15.49 -20.44 -33.20
C THR A 55 14.53 -21.19 -32.29
N SER A 56 13.82 -22.13 -32.89
CA SER A 56 12.85 -23.06 -32.31
C SER A 56 13.42 -23.88 -31.15
N HIS A 57 12.78 -23.87 -29.97
CA HIS A 57 12.66 -25.04 -29.08
C HIS A 57 11.43 -24.88 -28.16
N GLU A 58 10.58 -25.90 -28.12
CA GLU A 58 9.46 -26.03 -27.19
C GLU A 58 9.96 -26.04 -25.74
N THR A 59 9.49 -25.12 -24.92
CA THR A 59 9.41 -25.29 -23.46
C THR A 59 8.06 -24.77 -22.99
N ASN A 60 7.16 -25.67 -22.57
CA ASN A 60 5.92 -25.38 -21.85
C ASN A 60 6.21 -24.95 -20.40
N ASP A 61 7.17 -24.05 -20.21
CA ASP A 61 7.31 -23.31 -18.97
C ASP A 61 6.67 -21.97 -19.25
N GLU A 62 5.46 -21.74 -18.70
CA GLU A 62 4.89 -20.40 -18.60
C GLU A 62 5.96 -19.49 -18.00
N GLN A 63 6.66 -18.72 -18.84
CA GLN A 63 7.59 -17.70 -18.36
C GLN A 63 6.74 -16.75 -17.54
N ASP A 64 6.86 -16.84 -16.22
CA ASP A 64 6.07 -16.03 -15.30
C ASP A 64 6.64 -14.61 -15.33
N ILE A 65 6.09 -13.80 -16.23
CA ILE A 65 6.52 -12.43 -16.46
C ILE A 65 6.35 -11.67 -15.13
N PRO A 66 7.42 -11.04 -14.60
CA PRO A 66 7.33 -10.23 -13.40
C PRO A 66 6.29 -9.12 -13.58
N VAL A 67 5.46 -8.89 -12.57
CA VAL A 67 4.46 -7.81 -12.59
C VAL A 67 4.91 -6.74 -11.60
N TYR A 68 5.18 -5.54 -12.10
CA TYR A 68 5.78 -4.46 -11.30
C TYR A 68 7.11 -4.87 -10.64
N GLY A 69 7.91 -5.70 -11.30
CA GLY A 69 9.14 -6.29 -10.74
C GLY A 69 8.92 -7.53 -9.85
N LEU A 70 7.68 -7.83 -9.45
CA LEU A 70 7.36 -8.94 -8.55
C LEU A 70 7.31 -10.29 -9.28
N LEU A 71 8.08 -11.25 -8.79
CA LEU A 71 8.06 -12.64 -9.25
C LEU A 71 6.80 -13.37 -8.77
N LYS A 72 6.39 -14.46 -9.46
CA LYS A 72 5.26 -15.30 -9.04
C LYS A 72 5.25 -15.67 -7.55
N PRO A 73 6.37 -16.15 -6.95
CA PRO A 73 6.36 -16.55 -5.55
C PRO A 73 6.10 -15.36 -4.61
N GLU A 74 6.57 -14.17 -4.98
CA GLU A 74 6.37 -12.95 -4.21
C GLU A 74 4.92 -12.49 -4.29
N ARG A 75 4.28 -12.59 -5.46
CA ARG A 75 2.85 -12.31 -5.64
C ARG A 75 1.99 -13.25 -4.80
N ILE A 76 2.26 -14.56 -4.84
CA ILE A 76 1.54 -15.55 -4.01
C ILE A 76 1.72 -15.28 -2.51
N LEU A 77 2.95 -14.94 -2.09
CA LEU A 77 3.21 -14.59 -0.70
C LEU A 77 2.48 -13.30 -0.32
N LEU A 78 2.49 -12.30 -1.19
CA LEU A 78 1.82 -11.02 -0.98
C LEU A 78 0.31 -11.19 -0.87
N ASP A 79 -0.32 -12.00 -1.71
CA ASP A 79 -1.75 -12.34 -1.61
C ASP A 79 -2.08 -12.95 -0.25
N SER A 80 -1.21 -13.86 0.23
CA SER A 80 -1.38 -14.51 1.53
C SER A 80 -1.25 -13.51 2.68
N LEU A 81 -0.26 -12.61 2.61
CA LEU A 81 -0.02 -11.58 3.62
C LEU A 81 -1.16 -10.54 3.66
N LEU A 82 -1.64 -10.11 2.50
CA LEU A 82 -2.77 -9.16 2.38
C LEU A 82 -4.06 -9.77 2.97
N SER A 83 -4.30 -11.05 2.69
CA SER A 83 -5.39 -11.82 3.31
C SER A 83 -5.23 -11.92 4.83
N GLU A 84 -4.02 -12.20 5.33
CA GLU A 84 -3.72 -12.27 6.77
C GLU A 84 -3.99 -10.94 7.49
N ILE A 85 -3.55 -9.82 6.93
CA ILE A 85 -3.78 -8.49 7.51
C ILE A 85 -5.17 -7.93 7.19
N GLY A 86 -5.99 -8.65 6.43
CA GLY A 86 -7.36 -8.25 6.07
C GLY A 86 -7.45 -7.03 5.16
N CYS A 87 -6.42 -6.77 4.34
CA CYS A 87 -6.43 -5.68 3.36
C CYS A 87 -6.64 -6.27 1.96
N GLY A 88 -7.61 -5.76 1.21
CA GLY A 88 -7.93 -6.28 -0.12
C GLY A 88 -6.94 -5.84 -1.21
N PHE A 89 -6.26 -4.72 -0.99
CA PHE A 89 -5.29 -4.16 -1.91
C PHE A 89 -4.30 -3.22 -1.21
N ILE A 90 -3.27 -2.83 -1.95
CA ILE A 90 -2.25 -1.87 -1.53
C ILE A 90 -1.93 -0.92 -2.68
N LEU A 91 -1.80 0.37 -2.35
CA LEU A 91 -1.23 1.38 -3.22
C LEU A 91 0.24 1.57 -2.84
N VAL A 92 1.11 1.49 -3.84
CA VAL A 92 2.56 1.60 -3.68
C VAL A 92 3.02 2.87 -4.40
N ASP A 93 3.65 3.77 -3.67
CA ASP A 93 4.41 4.88 -4.25
C ASP A 93 5.90 4.62 -4.01
N ARG A 94 6.59 4.18 -5.06
CA ARG A 94 8.04 3.93 -5.06
C ARG A 94 8.72 4.95 -5.96
N ARG A 95 9.65 5.70 -5.39
CA ARG A 95 10.44 6.69 -6.09
C ARG A 95 11.92 6.43 -5.91
N GLU A 96 12.63 6.24 -7.01
CA GLU A 96 14.08 6.23 -7.03
C GLU A 96 14.57 7.68 -6.99
N TRP A 97 15.26 8.07 -5.92
CA TRP A 97 15.95 9.37 -5.92
C TRP A 97 17.20 9.24 -6.79
N GLY A 98 17.56 10.29 -7.53
CA GLY A 98 18.73 10.30 -8.44
C GLY A 98 20.12 10.08 -7.79
N THR A 99 20.20 9.75 -6.50
CA THR A 99 21.40 9.21 -5.84
C THR A 99 21.21 7.72 -5.61
N ALA A 100 22.16 6.91 -6.09
CA ALA A 100 22.07 5.46 -6.32
C ALA A 100 21.55 4.55 -5.17
N ASP A 101 21.43 5.05 -3.94
CA ASP A 101 21.14 4.22 -2.75
C ASP A 101 19.88 4.63 -1.97
N SER A 102 19.12 5.65 -2.36
CA SER A 102 17.91 6.05 -1.62
C SER A 102 16.63 5.79 -2.42
N VAL A 103 15.99 4.65 -2.15
CA VAL A 103 14.64 4.35 -2.60
C VAL A 103 13.65 4.86 -1.56
N TYR A 104 12.74 5.73 -1.98
CA TYR A 104 11.59 6.11 -1.18
C TYR A 104 10.44 5.15 -1.51
N VAL A 105 9.89 4.50 -0.49
CA VAL A 105 8.68 3.68 -0.60
C VAL A 105 7.67 4.14 0.43
N SER A 106 6.46 4.48 -0.03
CA SER A 106 5.29 4.62 0.83
C SER A 106 4.15 3.71 0.38
N LEU A 107 3.41 3.21 1.36
CA LEU A 107 2.36 2.22 1.17
C LEU A 107 1.06 2.73 1.79
N VAL A 108 -0.06 2.55 1.08
CA VAL A 108 -1.40 2.75 1.63
C VAL A 108 -2.17 1.44 1.49
N MET A 109 -2.61 0.89 2.61
CA MET A 109 -3.38 -0.36 2.70
C MET A 109 -4.76 -0.06 3.26
N PRO A 110 -5.79 0.12 2.40
CA PRO A 110 -7.14 0.37 2.86
C PRO A 110 -7.70 -0.83 3.63
N TYR A 111 -8.13 -0.55 4.86
CA TYR A 111 -8.68 -1.55 5.78
C TYR A 111 -10.19 -1.39 5.94
N TYR A 112 -10.68 -0.17 5.81
CA TYR A 112 -12.10 0.15 5.82
C TYR A 112 -12.39 1.21 4.77
N SER A 113 -13.47 1.04 4.02
CA SER A 113 -14.02 2.06 3.14
C SER A 113 -15.54 2.01 3.17
N HIS A 114 -16.18 3.15 3.31
CA HIS A 114 -17.62 3.27 3.21
C HIS A 114 -18.00 4.60 2.55
N GLY A 115 -18.76 4.54 1.47
CA GLY A 115 -19.12 5.73 0.71
C GLY A 115 -19.61 5.40 -0.69
N ILE A 116 -19.91 6.46 -1.44
CA ILE A 116 -20.13 6.46 -2.89
C ILE A 116 -18.88 7.05 -3.57
N VAL A 117 -18.85 7.02 -4.89
CA VAL A 117 -17.64 7.30 -5.71
C VAL A 117 -16.86 8.56 -5.30
N ASP A 118 -17.55 9.67 -5.00
CA ASP A 118 -16.90 10.96 -4.68
C ASP A 118 -17.04 11.37 -3.20
N ALA A 119 -17.74 10.58 -2.39
CA ALA A 119 -18.05 10.91 -1.00
C ALA A 119 -17.98 9.68 -0.12
N GLY A 120 -17.11 9.69 0.88
CA GLY A 120 -16.92 8.52 1.72
C GLY A 120 -16.00 8.76 2.91
N THR A 121 -15.88 7.74 3.73
CA THR A 121 -14.90 7.66 4.81
C THR A 121 -14.09 6.39 4.63
N SER A 122 -12.77 6.52 4.62
CA SER A 122 -11.84 5.40 4.61
C SER A 122 -10.96 5.43 5.86
N LYS A 123 -10.50 4.24 6.26
CA LYS A 123 -9.37 4.09 7.18
C LYS A 123 -8.36 3.12 6.59
N SER A 124 -7.10 3.55 6.59
CA SER A 124 -6.00 2.82 5.97
C SER A 124 -4.84 2.68 6.93
N PHE A 125 -4.09 1.58 6.80
CA PHE A 125 -2.73 1.51 7.33
C PHE A 125 -1.78 2.17 6.33
N VAL A 126 -0.96 3.10 6.80
CA VAL A 126 -0.03 3.85 5.94
C VAL A 126 1.38 3.65 6.45
N TYR A 127 2.28 3.23 5.56
CA TYR A 127 3.72 3.36 5.79
C TYR A 127 4.23 4.55 4.99
N ASP A 128 4.75 5.58 5.65
CA ASP A 128 5.37 6.71 4.96
C ASP A 128 6.50 7.31 5.83
N PRO A 129 7.78 7.13 5.42
CA PRO A 129 8.93 7.68 6.15
C PRO A 129 9.04 9.21 6.03
N GLY A 130 8.48 9.80 4.98
CA GLY A 130 8.47 11.24 4.74
C GLY A 130 7.30 11.97 5.43
N LEU A 131 6.29 11.25 5.91
CA LEU A 131 5.04 11.84 6.43
C LEU A 131 5.32 12.91 7.49
N ARG A 132 6.12 12.60 8.51
CA ARG A 132 6.44 13.54 9.61
C ARG A 132 7.11 14.84 9.16
N SER A 133 7.73 14.86 7.98
CA SER A 133 8.38 16.05 7.44
C SER A 133 7.42 16.99 6.69
N ARG A 134 6.21 16.52 6.35
CA ARG A 134 5.22 17.30 5.60
C ARG A 134 4.58 18.35 6.52
N ARG A 135 4.55 19.61 6.07
CA ARG A 135 4.04 20.74 6.87
C ARG A 135 2.51 20.88 6.86
N ASN A 136 1.84 20.29 5.87
CA ASN A 136 0.41 20.50 5.60
C ASN A 136 -0.45 19.28 5.93
N ILE A 137 0.07 18.35 6.74
CA ILE A 137 -0.67 17.16 7.19
C ILE A 137 -1.08 17.31 8.64
N ARG A 138 -2.19 16.66 9.02
CA ARG A 138 -2.70 16.67 10.39
C ARG A 138 -2.37 15.35 11.07
N ILE A 139 -1.21 15.29 11.74
CA ILE A 139 -0.86 14.18 12.63
C ILE A 139 -1.37 14.51 14.04
N THR A 140 -2.09 13.58 14.66
CA THR A 140 -2.53 13.67 16.06
C THR A 140 -2.14 12.41 16.83
N GLU A 141 -1.64 12.59 18.05
CA GLU A 141 -1.37 11.48 18.97
C GLU A 141 -2.55 11.24 19.95
N HIS A 142 -3.49 12.18 20.02
CA HIS A 142 -4.57 12.20 20.99
C HIS A 142 -5.94 12.11 20.34
N GLY A 143 -6.88 11.46 21.05
CA GLY A 143 -8.25 11.24 20.59
C GLY A 143 -8.36 10.13 19.55
N ASP A 144 -9.56 9.58 19.39
CA ASP A 144 -9.86 8.67 18.28
C ASP A 144 -10.11 9.47 17.01
N LEU A 145 -9.51 9.08 15.88
CA LEU A 145 -9.72 9.78 14.61
C LEU A 145 -11.21 9.88 14.24
N ASN A 146 -12.02 8.88 14.60
CA ASN A 146 -13.47 8.90 14.39
C ASN A 146 -14.17 10.00 15.20
N GLU A 147 -13.69 10.29 16.40
CA GLU A 147 -14.23 11.36 17.22
C GLU A 147 -13.81 12.74 16.72
N ILE A 148 -12.59 12.86 16.22
CA ILE A 148 -12.05 14.12 15.71
C ILE A 148 -12.82 14.54 14.45
N TYR A 149 -13.00 13.65 13.47
CA TYR A 149 -13.74 14.01 12.25
C TYR A 149 -15.20 14.35 12.55
N ARG A 150 -15.86 13.62 13.47
CA ARG A 150 -17.25 13.89 13.87
C ARG A 150 -17.45 15.24 14.53
N ARG A 151 -16.40 15.92 14.97
CA ARG A 151 -16.51 17.29 15.51
C ARG A 151 -16.44 18.34 14.41
N THR A 152 -15.78 18.04 13.29
CA THR A 152 -15.55 19.00 12.21
C THR A 152 -16.52 18.85 11.04
N TYR A 153 -17.02 17.64 10.74
CA TYR A 153 -17.93 17.33 9.62
C TYR A 153 -17.53 18.00 8.29
N ASN A 154 -16.24 18.03 7.99
CA ASN A 154 -15.67 18.59 6.77
C ASN A 154 -14.73 17.57 6.15
N ASP A 155 -14.40 17.78 4.87
CA ASP A 155 -13.31 17.07 4.19
C ASP A 155 -12.06 17.10 5.06
N THR A 156 -11.58 15.93 5.43
CA THR A 156 -10.48 15.82 6.39
C THR A 156 -9.67 14.57 6.13
N THR A 157 -8.36 14.76 5.98
CA THR A 157 -7.35 13.69 6.09
C THR A 157 -6.62 13.85 7.43
N LEU A 158 -6.68 12.83 8.27
CA LEU A 158 -6.02 12.77 9.58
C LEU A 158 -5.09 11.57 9.64
N TYR A 159 -3.97 11.73 10.34
CA TYR A 159 -3.01 10.66 10.59
C TYR A 159 -2.79 10.46 12.08
N LYS A 160 -2.65 9.20 12.48
CA LYS A 160 -2.27 8.82 13.84
C LYS A 160 -1.09 7.86 13.83
N PRO A 161 0.02 8.16 14.53
CA PRO A 161 1.15 7.24 14.59
C PRO A 161 0.79 5.92 15.26
N ILE A 162 1.29 4.81 14.71
CA ILE A 162 1.23 3.47 15.33
C ILE A 162 2.61 3.11 15.88
N LYS A 163 3.57 2.84 14.99
CA LYS A 163 4.95 2.42 15.32
C LYS A 163 5.92 2.76 14.19
N GLY A 164 7.02 3.42 14.50
CA GLY A 164 7.99 3.86 13.49
C GLY A 164 7.35 4.77 12.45
N ASN A 165 7.41 4.37 11.18
CA ASN A 165 6.83 5.08 10.04
C ASN A 165 5.43 4.55 9.65
N TRP A 166 4.78 3.77 10.53
CA TRP A 166 3.40 3.31 10.34
C TRP A 166 2.39 4.24 11.02
N TYR A 167 1.29 4.49 10.31
CA TYR A 167 0.20 5.37 10.72
C TYR A 167 -1.16 4.73 10.41
N ILE A 168 -2.18 5.16 11.13
CA ILE A 168 -3.57 5.07 10.69
C ILE A 168 -3.87 6.36 9.93
N GLU A 169 -4.37 6.25 8.71
CA GLU A 169 -4.98 7.35 7.99
C GLU A 169 -6.50 7.24 8.14
N LEU A 170 -7.16 8.36 8.43
CA LEU A 170 -8.59 8.55 8.20
C LEU A 170 -8.73 9.60 7.11
N ASP A 171 -9.38 9.25 6.03
CA ASP A 171 -9.75 10.18 4.96
C ASP A 171 -11.27 10.25 4.85
N HIS A 172 -11.79 11.46 4.75
CA HIS A 172 -13.22 11.71 4.57
C HIS A 172 -13.43 12.81 3.55
N SER A 173 -14.30 12.55 2.58
CA SER A 173 -14.84 13.52 1.62
C SER A 173 -16.38 13.53 1.66
N ILE A 174 -16.98 14.70 1.42
CA ILE A 174 -18.44 14.93 1.39
C ILE A 174 -18.94 15.15 -0.05
#